data_AF-A0A9P0Q2S6-F1
#
_entry.id   AF-A0A9P0Q2S6-F1
#
_cell.length_a   1.000
_cell.length_b   1.000
_cell.length_c   1.000
_cell.angle_alpha   90.00
_cell.angle_beta   90.00
_cell.angle_gamma   90.00
#
_symmetry.space_group_name_H-M   'P 1'
#
loop_
_entity.id
_entity.type
_entity.pdbx_description
1 polymer ?
#
loop_
_entity_poly.entity_id
_entity_poly.type
_entity_poly.pdbx_seq_one_letter_code
_entity_poly.pdbx_strand_id
1 'polypeptide(L)'
;MRLDKSGSYHTGVSQHLKTSLEIAFMTAKQKKPHTIGEELIRPCVLKATQIISGEDAEQKMKSISLSNNTVKRRIDEISADIKCDKSTDIVHCAQLIVYVRYIGGDIIQEEILYSQSLTAGTTSEYIFNSISNLVEKKMI
;
A
#
# COMPACT_ATOMS: atom_id res chain seq x y z
N MET A 1 1.09 16.75 -6.68
CA MET A 1 -0.26 16.95 -6.10
C MET A 1 -0.64 18.42 -6.30
N ARG A 2 -1.83 18.76 -6.81
CA ARG A 2 -2.22 20.15 -7.10
C ARG A 2 -3.38 20.58 -6.18
N LEU A 3 -3.19 21.72 -5.51
CA LEU A 3 -4.16 22.43 -4.68
C LEU A 3 -5.06 23.31 -5.56
N ASP A 4 -6.30 23.53 -5.16
CA ASP A 4 -7.12 24.60 -5.73
C ASP A 4 -6.95 25.91 -4.95
N LYS A 5 -7.57 26.97 -5.48
CA LYS A 5 -7.39 28.36 -5.03
C LYS A 5 -8.02 28.66 -3.66
N SER A 6 -8.71 27.71 -3.03
CA SER A 6 -9.40 27.92 -1.74
C SER A 6 -8.68 27.28 -0.55
N GLY A 7 -7.62 26.49 -0.79
CA GLY A 7 -6.88 25.83 0.29
C GLY A 7 -7.70 24.80 1.08
N SER A 8 -8.91 24.44 0.62
CA SER A 8 -9.76 23.46 1.25
C SER A 8 -9.50 22.07 0.68
N TYR A 9 -9.11 21.12 1.54
CA TYR A 9 -9.24 19.70 1.22
C TYR A 9 -10.74 19.40 1.15
N HIS A 10 -11.22 18.83 0.04
CA HIS A 10 -12.53 18.17 0.10
C HIS A 10 -12.39 16.93 0.99
N THR A 11 -12.64 17.13 2.29
CA THR A 11 -12.83 16.06 3.28
C THR A 11 -14.18 15.41 2.99
N GLY A 12 -14.14 14.46 2.06
CA GLY A 12 -15.29 13.69 1.61
C GLY A 12 -14.90 12.88 0.40
N VAL A 13 -14.09 11.82 0.60
CA VAL A 13 -13.85 10.83 -0.45
C VAL A 13 -15.23 10.35 -0.91
N SER A 14 -15.63 10.69 -2.14
CA SER A 14 -16.92 10.30 -2.66
C SER A 14 -17.05 8.78 -2.59
N GLN A 15 -18.22 8.25 -2.22
CA GLN A 15 -18.39 6.80 -2.05
C GLN A 15 -17.96 6.05 -3.33
N HIS A 16 -18.22 6.62 -4.51
CA HIS A 16 -17.77 6.10 -5.80
C HIS A 16 -16.25 6.03 -5.95
N LEU A 17 -15.52 7.05 -5.46
CA LEU A 17 -14.07 7.07 -5.46
C LEU A 17 -13.50 5.94 -4.58
N LYS A 18 -14.00 5.83 -3.34
CA LYS A 18 -13.61 4.76 -2.41
C LYS A 18 -13.86 3.38 -3.01
N THR A 19 -15.04 3.15 -3.57
CA THR A 19 -15.39 1.88 -4.22
C THR A 19 -14.48 1.58 -5.41
N SER A 20 -14.15 2.57 -6.24
CA SER A 20 -13.23 2.38 -7.39
C SER A 20 -11.80 2.01 -6.95
N LEU A 21 -11.31 2.60 -5.85
CA LEU A 21 -10.01 2.28 -5.27
C LEU A 21 -9.98 0.86 -4.71
N GLU A 22 -11.01 0.46 -3.98
CA GLU A 22 -11.11 -0.89 -3.40
C GLU A 22 -11.14 -1.98 -4.49
N ILE A 23 -11.90 -1.75 -5.56
CA ILE A 23 -11.95 -2.68 -6.70
C ILE A 23 -10.58 -2.78 -7.40
N ALA A 24 -9.88 -1.66 -7.56
CA ALA A 24 -8.54 -1.63 -8.13
C ALA A 24 -7.52 -2.37 -7.24
N PHE A 25 -7.59 -2.17 -5.93
CA PHE A 25 -6.77 -2.88 -4.95
C PHE A 25 -7.00 -4.39 -5.01
N MET A 26 -8.25 -4.84 -4.98
CA MET A 26 -8.59 -6.26 -5.10
C MET A 26 -8.09 -6.87 -6.42
N THR A 27 -8.22 -6.13 -7.53
CA THR A 27 -7.73 -6.55 -8.86
C THR A 27 -6.22 -6.76 -8.84
N ALA A 28 -5.47 -5.79 -8.29
CA ALA A 28 -4.02 -5.86 -8.16
C ALA A 28 -3.58 -7.00 -7.21
N LYS A 29 -4.24 -7.13 -6.05
CA LYS A 29 -3.98 -8.19 -5.06
C LYS A 29 -4.14 -9.59 -5.66
N GLN A 30 -5.12 -9.77 -6.54
CA GLN A 30 -5.36 -11.02 -7.25
C GLN A 30 -4.50 -11.19 -8.52
N LYS A 31 -3.58 -10.25 -8.80
CA LYS A 31 -2.71 -10.23 -9.99
C LYS A 31 -3.49 -10.33 -11.30
N LYS A 32 -4.69 -9.73 -11.34
CA LYS A 32 -5.53 -9.70 -12.54
C LYS A 32 -5.19 -8.47 -13.39
N PRO A 33 -5.36 -8.54 -14.72
CA PRO A 33 -5.17 -7.38 -15.58
C PRO A 33 -6.20 -6.31 -15.24
N HIS A 34 -5.83 -5.05 -15.37
CA HIS A 34 -6.73 -3.91 -15.13
C HIS A 34 -7.93 -3.87 -16.10
N THR A 35 -7.88 -4.64 -17.19
CA THR A 35 -8.98 -4.79 -18.17
C THR A 35 -10.20 -5.51 -17.59
N ILE A 36 -10.01 -6.28 -16.52
CA ILE A 36 -11.10 -7.03 -15.87
C ILE A 36 -12.19 -6.12 -15.29
N GLY A 37 -11.87 -4.84 -15.07
CA GLY A 37 -12.81 -3.81 -14.62
C GLY A 37 -13.98 -3.64 -15.59
N GLU A 38 -13.69 -3.42 -16.88
CA GLU A 38 -14.73 -3.29 -17.92
C GLU A 38 -15.25 -4.64 -18.39
N GLU A 39 -14.37 -5.64 -18.55
CA GLU A 39 -14.72 -6.93 -19.15
C GLU A 39 -15.68 -7.75 -18.30
N LEU A 40 -15.57 -7.66 -16.97
CA LEU A 40 -16.31 -8.55 -16.07
C LEU A 40 -16.90 -7.85 -14.85
N ILE A 41 -16.11 -7.06 -14.12
CA ILE A 41 -16.55 -6.50 -12.84
C ILE A 41 -17.73 -5.54 -13.04
N ARG A 42 -17.63 -4.63 -14.01
CA ARG A 42 -18.69 -3.68 -14.33
C ARG A 42 -20.00 -4.37 -14.73
N PRO A 43 -20.06 -5.29 -15.72
CA PRO A 43 -21.31 -5.96 -16.06
C PRO A 43 -21.87 -6.80 -14.91
N CYS A 44 -21.03 -7.47 -14.12
CA CYS A 44 -21.49 -8.23 -12.95
C CYS A 44 -22.14 -7.34 -11.89
N VAL A 45 -21.51 -6.23 -11.51
CA VAL A 45 -22.03 -5.31 -10.49
C VAL A 45 -23.35 -4.69 -10.95
N LEU A 46 -23.42 -4.23 -12.20
CA LEU A 46 -24.65 -3.65 -12.74
C LEU A 46 -25.77 -4.68 -12.79
N LYS A 47 -25.50 -5.90 -13.29
CA LYS A 47 -26.51 -6.94 -13.41
C LYS A 47 -27.04 -7.41 -12.05
N ALA A 48 -26.15 -7.63 -11.08
CA ALA A 48 -26.54 -7.99 -9.73
C ALA A 48 -27.39 -6.89 -9.06
N THR A 49 -26.98 -5.63 -9.21
CA THR A 49 -27.71 -4.48 -8.64
C THR A 49 -29.10 -4.35 -9.28
N GLN A 50 -29.20 -4.52 -10.60
CA GLN A 50 -30.47 -4.50 -11.32
C GLN A 50 -31.43 -5.58 -10.80
N ILE A 51 -30.94 -6.82 -10.62
CA ILE A 51 -31.75 -7.96 -10.17
C ILE A 51 -32.24 -7.76 -8.72
N ILE A 52 -31.36 -7.30 -7.83
CA ILE A 52 -31.65 -7.24 -6.39
C ILE A 52 -32.37 -5.94 -6.00
N SER A 53 -31.99 -4.82 -6.62
CA SER A 53 -32.37 -3.48 -6.17
C SER A 53 -33.03 -2.62 -7.25
N GLY A 54 -33.24 -3.16 -8.45
CA GLY A 54 -33.91 -2.47 -9.55
C GLY A 54 -33.03 -1.50 -10.34
N GLU A 55 -33.63 -0.91 -11.39
CA GLU A 55 -32.93 -0.07 -12.36
C GLU A 55 -32.41 1.26 -11.76
N ASP A 56 -33.15 1.88 -10.83
CA ASP A 56 -32.71 3.12 -10.17
C ASP A 56 -31.40 2.95 -9.40
N ALA A 57 -31.23 1.78 -8.76
CA ALA A 57 -30.00 1.44 -8.07
C ALA A 57 -28.86 1.14 -9.05
N GLU A 58 -29.15 0.46 -10.16
CA GLU A 58 -28.17 0.22 -11.24
C GLU A 58 -27.62 1.54 -11.79
N GLN A 59 -28.49 2.53 -12.05
CA GLN A 59 -28.07 3.85 -12.56
C GLN A 59 -27.14 4.57 -11.59
N LYS A 60 -27.40 4.47 -10.28
CA LYS A 60 -26.49 5.00 -9.25
C LYS A 60 -25.13 4.30 -9.29
N MET A 61 -25.09 2.99 -9.54
CA MET A 61 -23.83 2.23 -9.64
C MET A 61 -23.01 2.55 -10.89
N LYS A 62 -23.63 3.03 -11.99
CA LYS A 62 -22.90 3.46 -13.20
C LYS A 62 -21.97 4.65 -12.96
N SER A 63 -22.18 5.42 -11.88
CA SER A 63 -21.28 6.51 -11.49
C SER A 63 -19.92 6.04 -10.97
N ILE A 64 -19.77 4.75 -10.61
CA ILE A 64 -18.49 4.17 -10.22
C ILE A 64 -17.63 4.02 -11.48
N SER A 65 -16.52 4.75 -11.52
CA SER A 65 -15.59 4.71 -12.66
C SER A 65 -14.73 3.44 -12.60
N LEU A 66 -15.13 2.42 -13.37
CA LEU A 66 -14.42 1.14 -13.52
C LEU A 66 -13.78 0.94 -14.89
N SER A 67 -13.55 2.04 -15.64
CA SER A 67 -12.89 1.93 -16.93
C SER A 67 -11.47 1.40 -16.78
N ASN A 68 -10.94 0.74 -17.82
CA ASN A 68 -9.60 0.14 -17.80
C ASN A 68 -8.53 1.18 -17.44
N ASN A 69 -8.67 2.39 -18.01
CA ASN A 69 -7.81 3.53 -17.69
C ASN A 69 -7.95 3.99 -16.23
N THR A 70 -9.17 3.96 -15.68
CA THR A 70 -9.40 4.33 -14.28
C THR A 70 -8.80 3.30 -13.34
N VAL A 71 -9.07 2.01 -13.54
CA VAL A 71 -8.53 0.93 -12.71
C VAL A 71 -7.00 0.96 -12.71
N LYS A 72 -6.39 1.14 -13.89
CA LYS A 72 -4.93 1.32 -14.00
C LYS A 72 -4.45 2.51 -13.17
N ARG A 73 -5.05 3.69 -13.35
CA ARG A 73 -4.65 4.89 -12.59
C ARG A 73 -4.80 4.70 -11.08
N ARG A 74 -5.86 4.01 -10.62
CA ARG A 74 -6.04 3.68 -9.19
C ARG A 74 -4.95 2.75 -8.68
N ILE A 75 -4.55 1.75 -9.46
CA ILE A 75 -3.42 0.87 -9.11
C ILE A 75 -2.12 1.68 -9.02
N ASP A 76 -1.88 2.58 -9.96
CA ASP A 76 -0.69 3.45 -9.96
C ASP A 76 -0.69 4.38 -8.73
N GLU A 77 -1.84 4.97 -8.38
CA GLU A 77 -2.03 5.77 -7.16
C GLU A 77 -1.70 4.98 -5.88
N ILE A 78 -2.21 3.76 -5.76
CA ILE A 78 -1.92 2.87 -4.62
C ILE A 78 -0.42 2.52 -4.58
N SER A 79 0.22 2.33 -5.73
CA SER A 79 1.64 1.97 -5.82
C SER A 79 2.58 3.12 -5.45
N ALA A 80 2.17 4.36 -5.70
CA ALA A 80 2.97 5.55 -5.45
C ALA A 80 3.15 5.80 -3.93
N ASP A 81 2.13 5.52 -3.13
CA ASP A 81 2.19 5.65 -1.67
C ASP A 81 3.09 4.59 -1.00
N ILE A 82 3.53 3.55 -1.73
CA ILE A 82 4.38 2.46 -1.20
C ILE A 82 5.88 2.74 -1.41
N LYS A 83 6.29 3.80 -2.13
CA LYS A 83 7.71 4.12 -2.37
C LYS A 83 8.31 4.99 -1.26
N CYS A 84 8.91 4.40 -0.23
CA CYS A 84 9.89 5.07 0.63
C CYS A 84 10.93 4.10 1.23
N ASP A 85 12.19 4.54 1.22
CA ASP A 85 13.40 4.05 1.93
C ASP A 85 14.36 3.05 1.24
N LYS A 86 15.39 3.58 0.54
CA LYS A 86 16.64 2.88 0.17
C LYS A 86 17.83 3.85 0.13
N SER A 87 18.86 3.64 0.97
CA SER A 87 20.18 4.30 0.95
C SER A 87 21.30 3.26 0.69
N THR A 88 22.38 3.66 -0.01
CA THR A 88 23.44 2.84 -0.66
C THR A 88 24.84 2.99 -0.02
N ASP A 89 25.65 1.91 0.07
CA ASP A 89 27.14 1.99 0.07
C ASP A 89 27.88 0.70 -0.43
N ILE A 90 29.18 0.82 -0.74
CA ILE A 90 30.02 0.22 -1.81
C ILE A 90 30.68 -1.17 -1.56
N VAL A 91 30.20 -1.97 -0.62
CA VAL A 91 30.27 -3.44 -0.75
C VAL A 91 28.83 -3.87 -0.76
N HIS A 92 28.39 -4.71 -1.69
CA HIS A 92 26.98 -5.08 -1.89
C HIS A 92 26.46 -5.98 -0.76
N CYS A 93 26.66 -5.55 0.49
CA CYS A 93 26.34 -6.18 1.75
C CYS A 93 25.99 -5.04 2.71
N ALA A 94 24.72 -4.63 2.74
CA ALA A 94 24.29 -3.66 3.74
C ALA A 94 24.40 -4.29 5.13
N GLN A 95 24.78 -3.54 6.17
CA GLN A 95 24.83 -4.08 7.52
C GLN A 95 23.60 -3.64 8.31
N LEU A 96 22.93 -4.61 8.93
CA LEU A 96 21.86 -4.37 9.89
C LEU A 96 22.46 -4.35 11.30
N ILE A 97 22.40 -3.20 11.96
CA ILE A 97 22.81 -3.04 13.35
C ILE A 97 21.57 -2.66 14.17
N VAL A 98 21.30 -3.41 15.24
CA VAL A 98 20.23 -3.15 16.21
C VAL A 98 20.87 -2.78 17.53
N TYR A 99 20.54 -1.61 18.06
CA TYR A 99 21.00 -1.13 19.36
C TYR A 99 19.82 -0.56 20.16
N VAL A 100 19.94 -0.57 21.48
CA VAL A 100 18.98 0.07 22.38
C VAL A 100 19.59 1.36 22.89
N ARG A 101 18.78 2.43 22.82
CA ARG A 101 19.10 3.72 23.40
C ARG A 101 18.20 3.94 24.61
N TYR A 102 18.79 4.14 25.78
CA TYR A 102 18.05 4.41 27.01
C TYR A 102 18.68 5.56 27.79
N ILE A 103 17.87 6.20 28.62
CA ILE A 103 18.30 7.26 29.51
C ILE A 103 18.69 6.61 30.83
N GLY A 104 20.00 6.54 31.10
CA GLY A 104 20.57 6.06 32.35
C GLY A 104 20.99 7.25 33.20
N GLY A 105 20.08 7.76 34.04
CA GLY A 105 20.29 9.02 34.76
C GLY A 105 20.07 10.23 33.83
N ASP A 106 21.02 11.17 33.78
CA ASP A 106 20.96 12.35 32.89
C ASP A 106 21.74 12.15 31.58
N ILE A 107 22.21 10.94 31.30
CA ILE A 107 23.04 10.63 30.13
C ILE A 107 22.34 9.60 29.26
N ILE A 108 22.30 9.86 27.95
CA ILE A 108 21.83 8.91 26.94
C ILE A 108 22.92 7.87 26.74
N GLN A 109 22.58 6.60 26.92
CA GLN A 109 23.47 5.47 26.68
C GLN A 109 22.94 4.62 25.52
N GLU A 110 23.87 4.06 24.75
CA GLU A 110 23.60 3.21 23.61
C GLU A 110 24.34 1.89 23.75
N GLU A 111 23.62 0.78 23.58
CA GLU A 111 24.19 -0.56 23.65
C GLU A 111 23.76 -1.39 22.43
N ILE A 112 24.74 -1.98 21.74
CA ILE A 112 24.50 -2.77 20.53
C ILE A 112 24.03 -4.17 20.92
N LEU A 113 22.83 -4.53 20.45
CA LEU A 113 22.24 -5.84 20.68
C LEU A 113 22.56 -6.84 19.57
N TYR A 114 22.75 -6.35 18.34
CA TYR A 114 23.02 -7.20 17.18
C TYR A 114 23.66 -6.46 16.01
N SER A 115 24.46 -7.19 15.23
CA SER A 115 25.00 -6.73 13.95
C SER A 115 25.11 -7.91 12.97
N GLN A 116 24.58 -7.76 11.76
CA GLN A 116 24.72 -8.75 10.68
C GLN A 116 24.81 -8.10 9.29
N SER A 117 25.68 -8.65 8.45
CA SER A 117 25.76 -8.31 7.02
C SER A 117 24.61 -8.92 6.23
N LEU A 118 23.87 -8.09 5.49
CA LEU A 118 22.79 -8.41 4.55
C LEU A 118 23.36 -8.57 3.14
N THR A 119 23.68 -9.80 2.77
CA THR A 119 24.26 -10.16 1.46
C THR A 119 23.23 -10.30 0.33
N ALA A 120 21.93 -10.40 0.65
CA ALA A 120 20.87 -10.69 -0.33
C ALA A 120 20.04 -9.46 -0.78
N GLY A 121 20.31 -8.27 -0.24
CA GLY A 121 19.66 -7.01 -0.62
C GLY A 121 19.07 -6.21 0.54
N THR A 122 18.79 -4.92 0.29
CA THR A 122 18.32 -3.91 1.26
C THR A 122 16.83 -3.59 1.17
N THR A 123 16.00 -4.57 0.82
CA THR A 123 14.56 -4.36 0.74
C THR A 123 13.96 -4.41 2.15
N SER A 124 12.97 -3.55 2.43
CA SER A 124 12.30 -3.45 3.73
C SER A 124 11.76 -4.79 4.26
N GLU A 125 11.30 -5.67 3.37
CA GLU A 125 10.89 -7.05 3.71
C GLU A 125 12.06 -7.88 4.24
N TYR A 126 13.24 -7.79 3.63
CA TYR A 126 14.41 -8.53 4.07
C TYR A 126 14.91 -8.02 5.43
N ILE A 127 14.93 -6.69 5.60
CA ILE A 127 15.28 -6.05 6.86
C ILE A 127 14.28 -6.45 7.96
N PHE A 128 12.98 -6.40 7.68
CA PHE A 128 11.94 -6.78 8.64
C PHE A 128 12.01 -8.26 9.00
N ASN A 129 12.19 -9.15 8.02
CA ASN A 129 12.33 -10.58 8.28
C ASN A 129 13.62 -10.88 9.06
N SER A 130 14.73 -10.20 8.79
CA SER A 130 15.97 -10.34 9.56
C SER A 130 15.80 -9.86 11.02
N ILE A 131 15.08 -8.76 11.24
CA ILE A 131 14.79 -8.25 12.60
C ILE A 131 13.79 -9.16 13.33
N SER A 132 12.70 -9.59 12.68
CA SER A 132 11.69 -10.46 13.28
C SER A 132 12.26 -11.84 13.64
N ASN A 133 13.04 -12.45 12.75
CA ASN A 133 13.77 -13.69 13.06
C ASN A 133 14.72 -13.53 14.25
N LEU A 134 15.27 -12.33 14.47
CA LEU A 134 16.16 -12.07 15.59
C LEU A 134 15.41 -11.94 16.91
N VAL A 135 14.30 -11.20 16.91
CA VAL A 135 13.43 -11.06 18.09
C VAL A 135 12.93 -12.44 18.52
N GLU A 136 12.51 -13.28 17.57
CA GLU A 136 12.09 -14.66 17.86
C GLU A 136 13.22 -15.57 18.38
N LYS A 137 14.47 -15.38 17.91
CA LYS A 137 15.61 -16.23 18.31
C LYS A 137 16.29 -15.83 19.62
N LYS A 138 16.14 -14.58 20.07
CA LYS A 138 16.84 -14.05 21.26
C LYS A 138 15.93 -13.58 22.39
N MET A 139 14.63 -13.35 22.14
CA MET A 139 13.67 -12.93 23.17
C MET A 139 12.63 -14.01 23.55
N ILE A 140 12.85 -15.27 23.17
CA ILE A 140 12.16 -16.46 23.71
C ILE A 140 13.20 -17.40 24.30
#